data_AF-A0A093EJU3-F1
#
_entry.id   AF-A0A093EJU3-F1
#
_cell.length_a   1.000
_cell.length_b   1.000
_cell.length_c   1.000
_cell.angle_alpha   90.00
_cell.angle_beta   90.00
_cell.angle_gamma   90.00
#
_symmetry.space_group_name_H-M   'P 1'
#
loop_
_entity.id
_entity.type
_entity.pdbx_description
1 polymer ?
#
loop_
_entity_poly.entity_id
_entity_poly.type
_entity_poly.pdbx_seq_one_letter_code
_entity_poly.pdbx_strand_id
1 'polypeptide(L)'
;VIVLQTYFRRWHAMKVVQNLMEEKRLRLAWEAQEELQKKKEKEEKLRREHERRLNPKTKEDFELLYHALELWRQEETEWINRTLTGAERKAALCGLLEQEAQLIASIGRHKLNADEENQQKAILHFMDKCAQPKRWKAYDGKITEVDTQYTLRARELFEIYRSISMSGIPKDERLDVLLTLRRTVKEHECKLTQEIVELIDREVDLMSREVKECNLEGLRKRICTLFLQYIKTPKFNPEVAKILKVPPDPLNLYKNVNFCHSCENYLPSNEFPVPANSRTIGRCHLCYKLDNEAQQREAYLKYKLILENLRKAEADYQDNAKIVFLVQHQDLHYMIENIWGCQSALSACSDLYDLVMVRWDKQHEWSPWNTIFLTKEEADAHLKLCNLQEAYQATFIHRIKHKHIRAKNYFAQIPAMASFLDRSDNQANAN
;
A
#
# COMPACT_ATOMS: atom_id res chain seq x y z
N VAL A 1 -62.78 41.16 16.32
CA VAL A 1 -62.12 40.33 15.27
C VAL A 1 -60.71 40.81 14.96
N ILE A 2 -60.51 42.07 14.56
CA ILE A 2 -59.18 42.61 14.19
C ILE A 2 -58.14 42.46 15.33
N VAL A 3 -58.49 42.86 16.56
CA VAL A 3 -57.60 42.76 17.74
C VAL A 3 -57.12 41.33 18.00
N LEU A 4 -58.01 40.33 17.94
CA LEU A 4 -57.65 38.91 18.11
C LEU A 4 -56.72 38.42 16.99
N GLN A 5 -56.94 38.86 15.74
CA GLN A 5 -56.05 38.53 14.63
C GLN A 5 -54.65 39.15 14.81
N THR A 6 -54.55 40.35 15.38
CA THR A 6 -53.24 40.98 15.68
C THR A 6 -52.47 40.21 16.74
N TYR A 7 -53.12 39.80 17.83
CA TYR A 7 -52.49 38.98 18.87
C TYR A 7 -52.10 37.59 18.36
N PHE A 8 -52.93 36.97 17.52
CA PHE A 8 -52.60 35.67 16.91
C PHE A 8 -51.41 35.78 15.95
N ARG A 9 -51.37 36.79 15.08
CA ARG A 9 -50.21 37.03 14.19
C ARG A 9 -48.93 37.27 14.98
N ARG A 10 -48.99 38.03 16.08
CA ARG A 10 -47.85 38.24 16.99
C ARG A 10 -47.39 36.94 17.63
N TRP A 11 -48.31 36.14 18.17
CA TRP A 11 -47.99 34.84 18.77
C TRP A 11 -47.37 33.87 17.75
N HIS A 12 -47.94 33.80 16.54
CA HIS A 12 -47.41 32.98 15.46
C HIS A 12 -46.01 33.42 15.04
N ALA A 13 -45.76 34.72 14.88
CA ALA A 13 -44.44 35.25 14.59
C ALA A 13 -43.42 34.92 15.70
N MET A 14 -43.82 35.05 16.97
CA MET A 14 -42.97 34.66 18.11
C MET A 14 -42.64 33.16 18.09
N LYS A 15 -43.60 32.29 17.76
CA LYS A 15 -43.38 30.84 17.64
C LYS A 15 -42.45 30.49 16.48
N VAL A 16 -42.62 31.15 15.32
CA VAL A 16 -41.71 30.98 14.17
C VAL A 16 -40.28 31.42 14.52
N VAL A 17 -40.12 32.57 15.17
CA VAL A 17 -38.79 33.06 15.60
C VAL A 17 -38.17 32.12 16.63
N GLN A 18 -38.95 31.58 17.57
CA GLN A 18 -38.46 30.56 18.52
C GLN A 18 -37.97 29.29 17.81
N ASN A 19 -38.74 28.78 16.83
CA ASN A 19 -38.31 27.63 16.04
C ASN A 19 -37.02 27.92 15.27
N LEU A 20 -36.92 29.07 14.60
CA LEU A 20 -35.71 29.48 13.88
C LEU A 20 -34.49 29.66 14.79
N MET A 21 -34.70 30.15 16.02
CA MET A 21 -33.62 30.25 17.02
C MET A 21 -33.13 28.88 17.46
N GLU A 22 -34.05 27.92 17.67
CA GLU A 22 -33.67 26.55 18.04
C GLU A 22 -32.98 25.82 16.88
N GLU A 23 -33.48 25.96 15.65
CA GLU A 23 -32.82 25.45 14.44
C GLU A 23 -31.41 26.03 14.28
N LYS A 24 -31.25 27.36 14.47
CA LYS A 24 -29.93 28.00 14.46
C LYS A 24 -29.03 27.46 15.57
N ARG A 25 -29.55 27.25 16.77
CA ARG A 25 -28.78 26.71 17.91
C ARG A 25 -28.31 25.29 17.63
N LEU A 26 -29.20 24.42 17.12
CA LEU A 26 -28.86 23.04 16.75
C LEU A 26 -27.82 23.01 15.64
N ARG A 27 -27.97 23.87 14.62
CA ARG A 27 -26.98 24.00 13.54
C ARG A 27 -25.60 24.43 14.06
N LEU A 28 -25.54 25.46 14.90
CA LEU A 28 -24.27 25.93 15.50
C LEU A 28 -23.63 24.88 16.40
N ALA A 29 -24.43 24.14 17.17
CA ALA A 29 -23.93 23.04 18.00
C ALA A 29 -23.37 21.89 17.16
N TRP A 30 -24.05 21.56 16.05
CA TRP A 30 -23.58 20.57 15.08
C TRP A 30 -22.28 21.01 14.40
N GLU A 31 -22.19 22.25 13.90
CA GLU A 31 -20.98 22.83 13.31
C GLU A 31 -19.79 22.79 14.30
N ALA A 32 -20.02 23.18 15.56
CA ALA A 32 -18.99 23.14 16.60
C ALA A 32 -18.53 21.72 16.96
N GLN A 33 -19.46 20.74 16.98
CA GLN A 33 -19.14 19.34 17.22
C GLN A 33 -18.34 18.75 16.07
N GLU A 34 -18.71 19.08 14.83
CA GLU A 34 -18.00 18.65 13.63
C GLU A 34 -16.58 19.23 13.58
N GLU A 35 -16.39 20.51 13.88
CA GLU A 35 -15.06 21.12 14.01
C GLU A 35 -14.19 20.42 15.06
N LEU A 36 -14.77 20.10 16.22
CA LEU A 36 -14.06 19.38 17.28
C LEU A 36 -13.67 17.97 16.82
N GLN A 37 -14.56 17.27 16.11
CA GLN A 37 -14.27 15.95 15.57
C GLN A 37 -13.14 16.02 14.54
N LYS A 38 -13.16 16.99 13.62
CA LYS A 38 -12.07 17.22 12.65
C LYS A 38 -10.74 17.49 13.35
N LYS A 39 -10.72 18.30 14.41
CA LYS A 39 -9.51 18.53 15.22
C LYS A 39 -8.97 17.25 15.82
N LYS A 40 -9.82 16.46 16.48
CA LYS A 40 -9.44 15.16 17.07
C LYS A 40 -8.92 14.17 16.03
N GLU A 41 -9.56 14.09 14.87
CA GLU A 41 -9.11 13.23 13.77
C GLU A 41 -7.74 13.67 13.22
N LYS A 42 -7.49 14.99 13.11
CA LYS A 42 -6.18 15.52 12.70
C LYS A 42 -5.10 15.21 13.74
N GLU A 43 -5.39 15.39 15.03
CA GLU A 43 -4.47 15.06 16.13
C GLU A 43 -4.16 13.56 16.18
N GLU A 44 -5.16 12.71 16.05
CA GLU A 44 -4.96 11.25 16.02
C GLU A 44 -4.13 10.82 14.81
N LYS A 45 -4.33 11.42 13.64
CA LYS A 45 -3.51 11.16 12.45
C LYS A 45 -2.06 11.58 12.68
N LEU A 46 -1.82 12.76 13.24
CA LEU A 46 -0.48 13.23 13.57
C LEU A 46 0.20 12.27 14.56
N ARG A 47 -0.53 11.81 15.57
CA ARG A 47 -0.04 10.81 16.55
C ARG A 47 0.35 9.50 15.85
N ARG A 48 -0.52 8.97 14.98
CA ARG A 48 -0.22 7.73 14.22
C ARG A 48 0.99 7.92 13.29
N GLU A 49 1.11 9.05 12.61
CA GLU A 49 2.26 9.34 11.75
C GLU A 49 3.55 9.41 12.57
N HIS A 50 3.50 10.02 13.75
CA HIS A 50 4.62 10.05 14.69
C HIS A 50 5.00 8.63 15.19
N GLU A 51 4.02 7.82 15.59
CA GLU A 51 4.24 6.41 15.99
C GLU A 51 4.89 5.58 14.86
N ARG A 52 4.43 5.77 13.61
CA ARG A 52 5.01 5.09 12.44
C ARG A 52 6.47 5.48 12.17
N ARG A 53 6.85 6.73 12.48
CA ARG A 53 8.25 7.18 12.40
C ARG A 53 9.11 6.61 13.53
N LEU A 54 8.55 6.45 14.73
CA LEU A 54 9.27 5.87 15.87
C LEU A 54 9.55 4.37 15.69
N ASN A 55 8.62 3.64 15.08
CA ASN A 55 8.75 2.19 14.87
C ASN A 55 8.38 1.79 13.44
N PRO A 56 9.25 2.09 12.44
CA PRO A 56 8.99 1.81 11.04
C PRO A 56 9.01 0.30 10.78
N LYS A 57 7.95 -0.23 10.19
CA LYS A 57 7.84 -1.67 9.86
C LYS A 57 7.54 -1.93 8.40
N THR A 58 6.74 -1.05 7.79
CA THR A 58 6.28 -1.18 6.42
C THR A 58 7.16 -0.37 5.48
N LYS A 59 7.13 -0.72 4.19
CA LYS A 59 7.83 0.01 3.13
C LYS A 59 7.42 1.49 3.10
N GLU A 60 6.15 1.74 3.37
CA GLU A 60 5.56 3.07 3.47
C GLU A 60 6.07 3.86 4.69
N ASP A 61 6.35 3.21 5.82
CA ASP A 61 6.93 3.89 6.99
C ASP A 61 8.34 4.42 6.70
N PHE A 62 9.15 3.62 6.00
CA PHE A 62 10.49 4.04 5.59
C PHE A 62 10.45 5.18 4.56
N GLU A 63 9.48 5.19 3.64
CA GLU A 63 9.26 6.33 2.73
C GLU A 63 8.97 7.63 3.51
N LEU A 64 8.18 7.58 4.58
CA LEU A 64 7.94 8.75 5.44
C LEU A 64 9.22 9.24 6.12
N LEU A 65 10.09 8.32 6.56
CA LEU A 65 11.37 8.67 7.18
C LEU A 65 12.33 9.34 6.20
N TYR A 66 12.45 8.79 4.99
CA TYR A 66 13.28 9.42 3.95
C TYR A 66 12.74 10.79 3.53
N HIS A 67 11.42 10.94 3.43
CA HIS A 67 10.80 12.22 3.13
C HIS A 67 11.02 13.26 4.23
N ALA A 68 10.88 12.86 5.51
CA ALA A 68 11.16 13.75 6.63
C ALA A 68 12.64 14.17 6.68
N LEU A 69 13.56 13.26 6.37
CA LEU A 69 14.98 13.55 6.22
C LEU A 69 15.23 14.58 5.11
N GLU A 70 14.52 14.47 3.99
CA GLU A 70 14.66 15.40 2.87
C GLU A 70 14.16 16.81 3.21
N LEU A 71 13.01 16.92 3.89
CA LEU A 71 12.50 18.21 4.36
C LEU A 71 13.50 18.88 5.32
N TRP A 72 14.02 18.12 6.29
CA TRP A 72 15.05 18.61 7.20
C TRP A 72 16.31 19.07 6.45
N ARG A 73 16.78 18.28 5.48
CA ARG A 73 17.95 18.62 4.65
C ARG A 73 17.74 19.94 3.90
N GLN A 74 16.54 20.14 3.33
CA GLN A 74 16.18 21.37 2.62
C GLN A 74 16.16 22.57 3.56
N GLU A 75 15.49 22.46 4.70
CA GLU A 75 15.39 23.52 5.72
C GLU A 75 16.78 23.94 6.23
N GLU A 76 17.63 22.98 6.60
CA GLU A 76 19.00 23.24 7.06
C GLU A 76 19.87 23.85 5.95
N THR A 77 19.75 23.33 4.72
CA THR A 77 20.49 23.88 3.57
C THR A 77 20.10 25.32 3.31
N GLU A 78 18.80 25.64 3.35
CA GLU A 78 18.31 27.02 3.23
C GLU A 78 18.84 27.91 4.35
N TRP A 79 18.80 27.44 5.59
CA TRP A 79 19.31 28.19 6.73
C TRP A 79 20.82 28.47 6.62
N ILE A 80 21.62 27.46 6.26
CA ILE A 80 23.07 27.61 6.03
C ILE A 80 23.33 28.61 4.90
N ASN A 81 22.59 28.52 3.80
CA ASN A 81 22.74 29.41 2.64
C ASN A 81 22.36 30.86 2.96
N ARG A 82 21.41 31.09 3.88
CA ARG A 82 21.01 32.44 4.31
C ARG A 82 22.01 33.04 5.32
N THR A 83 22.57 32.21 6.20
CA THR A 83 23.35 32.68 7.36
C THR A 83 24.86 32.76 7.10
N LEU A 84 25.41 31.81 6.33
CA LEU A 84 26.85 31.63 6.18
C LEU A 84 27.31 31.85 4.73
N THR A 85 28.54 32.31 4.57
CA THR A 85 29.15 32.51 3.24
C THR A 85 30.58 31.96 3.18
N GLY A 86 31.13 31.83 1.97
CA GLY A 86 32.53 31.44 1.77
C GLY A 86 32.90 30.05 2.33
N ALA A 87 34.00 29.99 3.10
CA ALA A 87 34.55 28.76 3.64
C ALA A 87 33.70 28.17 4.78
N GLU A 88 33.13 29.02 5.64
CA GLU A 88 32.27 28.60 6.76
C GLU A 88 31.01 27.90 6.27
N ARG A 89 30.38 28.43 5.20
CA ARG A 89 29.26 27.77 4.53
C ARG A 89 29.62 26.37 4.03
N LYS A 90 30.79 26.22 3.39
CA LYS A 90 31.24 24.92 2.88
C LYS A 90 31.47 23.93 4.02
N ALA A 91 32.09 24.37 5.11
CA ALA A 91 32.30 23.53 6.29
C ALA A 91 30.96 23.10 6.92
N ALA A 92 29.99 24.02 7.05
CA ALA A 92 28.66 23.70 7.54
C ALA A 92 27.91 22.71 6.64
N LEU A 93 27.99 22.87 5.32
CA LEU A 93 27.39 21.92 4.36
C LEU A 93 28.05 20.53 4.42
N CYS A 94 29.37 20.45 4.64
CA CYS A 94 30.04 19.17 4.87
C CYS A 94 29.55 18.50 6.16
N GLY A 95 29.42 19.27 7.26
CA GLY A 95 28.86 18.76 8.51
C GLY A 95 27.41 18.29 8.37
N LEU A 96 26.59 19.02 7.60
CA LEU A 96 25.22 18.61 7.28
C LEU A 96 25.19 17.29 6.51
N LEU A 97 26.08 17.12 5.52
CA LEU A 97 26.20 15.87 4.75
C LEU A 97 26.61 14.68 5.63
N GLU A 98 27.52 14.89 6.59
CA GLU A 98 27.91 13.86 7.55
C GLU A 98 26.72 13.43 8.43
N GLN A 99 25.94 14.40 8.92
CA GLN A 99 24.72 14.13 9.69
C GLN A 99 23.68 13.37 8.84
N GLU A 100 23.47 13.79 7.60
CA GLU A 100 22.59 13.11 6.65
C GLU A 100 23.03 11.65 6.46
N ALA A 101 24.32 11.40 6.23
CA ALA A 101 24.86 10.05 6.06
C ALA A 101 24.63 9.16 7.31
N GLN A 102 24.80 9.73 8.51
CA GLN A 102 24.51 9.02 9.77
C GLN A 102 23.02 8.66 9.91
N LEU A 103 22.13 9.59 9.55
CA LEU A 103 20.69 9.36 9.57
C LEU A 103 20.28 8.28 8.55
N ILE A 104 20.80 8.33 7.31
CA ILE A 104 20.58 7.31 6.29
C ILE A 104 21.05 5.94 6.79
N ALA A 105 22.24 5.86 7.38
CA ALA A 105 22.76 4.62 7.95
C ALA A 105 21.88 4.09 9.08
N SER A 106 21.34 4.97 9.92
CA SER A 106 20.39 4.60 10.97
C SER A 106 19.09 4.05 10.40
N ILE A 107 18.49 4.73 9.42
CA ILE A 107 17.30 4.27 8.70
C ILE A 107 17.57 2.89 8.06
N GLY A 108 18.74 2.71 7.44
CA GLY A 108 19.17 1.44 6.87
C GLY A 108 19.22 0.30 7.89
N ARG A 109 19.75 0.53 9.09
CA ARG A 109 19.73 -0.48 10.18
C ARG A 109 18.31 -0.84 10.60
N HIS A 110 17.42 0.14 10.75
CA HIS A 110 16.01 -0.12 11.06
C HIS A 110 15.32 -0.91 9.95
N LYS A 111 15.63 -0.61 8.67
CA LYS A 111 15.11 -1.33 7.50
C LYS A 111 15.54 -2.79 7.51
N LEU A 112 16.82 -3.08 7.80
CA LEU A 112 17.33 -4.45 7.93
C LEU A 112 16.61 -5.23 9.04
N ASN A 113 16.46 -4.64 10.23
CA ASN A 113 15.77 -5.29 11.35
C ASN A 113 14.29 -5.56 11.02
N ALA A 114 13.60 -4.57 10.43
CA ALA A 114 12.21 -4.72 10.01
C ALA A 114 12.05 -5.78 8.91
N ASP A 115 12.98 -5.83 7.94
CA ASP A 115 12.98 -6.81 6.88
C ASP A 115 13.19 -8.23 7.42
N GLU A 116 14.05 -8.43 8.42
CA GLU A 116 14.25 -9.74 9.08
C GLU A 116 12.96 -10.20 9.79
N GLU A 117 12.32 -9.34 10.58
CA GLU A 117 11.03 -9.65 11.22
C GLU A 117 9.93 -9.92 10.19
N ASN A 118 9.86 -9.11 9.14
CA ASN A 118 8.86 -9.24 8.09
C ASN A 118 9.06 -10.52 7.28
N GLN A 119 10.31 -10.92 7.03
CA GLN A 119 10.64 -12.17 6.38
C GLN A 119 10.16 -13.37 7.20
N GLN A 120 10.37 -13.36 8.52
CA GLN A 120 9.85 -14.41 9.41
C GLN A 120 8.32 -14.47 9.37
N LYS A 121 7.64 -13.33 9.49
CA LYS A 121 6.17 -13.24 9.37
C LYS A 121 5.67 -13.74 8.01
N ALA A 122 6.37 -13.39 6.93
CA ALA A 122 6.02 -13.82 5.58
C ALA A 122 6.19 -15.33 5.39
N ILE A 123 7.21 -15.94 5.97
CA ILE A 123 7.40 -17.40 5.96
C ILE A 123 6.25 -18.09 6.69
N LEU A 124 5.91 -17.63 7.89
CA LEU A 124 4.80 -18.20 8.67
C LEU A 124 3.47 -18.04 7.94
N HIS A 125 3.20 -16.86 7.38
CA HIS A 125 1.99 -16.61 6.61
C HIS A 125 1.92 -17.47 5.33
N PHE A 126 3.05 -17.65 4.64
CA PHE A 126 3.13 -18.53 3.47
C PHE A 126 2.77 -19.98 3.83
N MET A 127 3.30 -20.50 4.94
CA MET A 127 3.00 -21.87 5.39
C MET A 127 1.55 -22.00 5.88
N ASP A 128 1.05 -21.02 6.62
CA ASP A 128 -0.35 -20.97 7.05
C ASP A 128 -1.28 -21.06 5.83
N LYS A 129 -1.00 -20.28 4.79
CA LYS A 129 -1.76 -20.33 3.53
C LYS A 129 -1.72 -21.70 2.84
N CYS A 130 -0.62 -22.45 2.95
CA CYS A 130 -0.54 -23.83 2.44
C CYS A 130 -1.37 -24.82 3.29
N ALA A 131 -1.45 -24.58 4.60
CA ALA A 131 -2.11 -25.46 5.57
C ALA A 131 -3.62 -25.20 5.73
N GLN A 132 -4.14 -24.12 5.13
CA GLN A 132 -5.56 -23.76 5.19
C GLN A 132 -6.43 -24.77 4.43
N PRO A 133 -7.62 -25.10 4.96
CA PRO A 133 -8.57 -25.95 4.25
C PRO A 133 -9.09 -25.24 3.00
N LYS A 134 -9.49 -26.03 1.99
CA LYS A 134 -10.11 -25.47 0.79
C LYS A 134 -11.50 -24.97 1.13
N ARG A 135 -11.81 -23.74 0.73
CA ARG A 135 -13.10 -23.09 0.98
C ARG A 135 -13.78 -22.76 -0.33
N TRP A 136 -15.04 -23.16 -0.48
CA TRP A 136 -15.89 -22.71 -1.59
C TRP A 136 -17.32 -22.50 -1.09
N LYS A 137 -18.00 -21.55 -1.74
CA LYS A 137 -19.41 -21.27 -1.49
C LYS A 137 -20.23 -22.23 -2.35
N ALA A 138 -21.02 -23.08 -1.72
CA ALA A 138 -21.95 -23.96 -2.41
C ALA A 138 -23.15 -23.15 -2.96
N TYR A 139 -23.95 -23.78 -3.83
CA TYR A 139 -25.12 -23.16 -4.46
C TYR A 139 -26.17 -22.67 -3.44
N ASP A 140 -26.22 -23.30 -2.26
CA ASP A 140 -27.07 -22.91 -1.13
C ASP A 140 -26.55 -21.69 -0.34
N GLY A 141 -25.41 -21.12 -0.77
CA GLY A 141 -24.77 -19.98 -0.12
C GLY A 141 -23.93 -20.32 1.11
N LYS A 142 -23.86 -21.58 1.53
CA LYS A 142 -23.01 -22.02 2.65
C LYS A 142 -21.57 -22.20 2.21
N ILE A 143 -20.63 -21.85 3.08
CA ILE A 143 -19.21 -22.07 2.86
C ILE A 143 -18.87 -23.47 3.35
N THR A 144 -18.36 -24.33 2.46
CA THR A 144 -17.86 -25.66 2.82
C THR A 144 -16.35 -25.60 2.93
N GLU A 145 -15.80 -26.15 4.02
CA GLU A 145 -14.37 -26.27 4.26
C GLU A 145 -13.95 -27.74 4.14
N VAL A 146 -12.96 -28.04 3.31
CA VAL A 146 -12.46 -29.40 3.13
C VAL A 146 -10.96 -29.46 3.29
N ASP A 147 -10.52 -30.31 4.21
CA ASP A 147 -9.14 -30.75 4.30
C ASP A 147 -8.88 -31.86 3.28
N THR A 148 -7.76 -31.71 2.57
CA THR A 148 -7.22 -32.70 1.65
C THR A 148 -5.96 -33.32 2.24
N GLN A 149 -5.53 -34.46 1.72
CA GLN A 149 -4.25 -35.05 2.13
C GLN A 149 -3.08 -34.06 1.98
N TYR A 150 -3.13 -33.20 0.97
CA TYR A 150 -2.08 -32.19 0.74
C TYR A 150 -2.13 -31.03 1.75
N THR A 151 -3.31 -30.56 2.14
CA THR A 151 -3.43 -29.49 3.17
C THR A 151 -3.07 -30.03 4.55
N LEU A 152 -3.40 -31.29 4.86
CA LEU A 152 -2.96 -31.98 6.07
C LEU A 152 -1.43 -32.12 6.11
N ARG A 153 -0.82 -32.58 5.02
CA ARG A 153 0.65 -32.65 4.92
C ARG A 153 1.32 -31.29 5.07
N ALA A 154 0.77 -30.24 4.45
CA ALA A 154 1.27 -28.88 4.62
C ALA A 154 1.19 -28.41 6.09
N ARG A 155 0.13 -28.79 6.80
CA ARG A 155 -0.05 -28.50 8.24
C ARG A 155 0.97 -29.24 9.10
N GLU A 156 1.20 -30.52 8.84
CA GLU A 156 2.26 -31.31 9.52
C GLU A 156 3.64 -30.65 9.35
N LEU A 157 4.01 -30.32 8.10
CA LEU A 157 5.28 -29.66 7.80
C LEU A 157 5.40 -28.29 8.47
N PHE A 158 4.30 -27.55 8.55
CA PHE A 158 4.27 -26.25 9.21
C PHE A 158 4.51 -26.36 10.72
N GLU A 159 3.88 -27.33 11.39
CA GLU A 159 4.09 -27.54 12.83
C GLU A 159 5.53 -27.97 13.12
N ILE A 160 6.12 -28.85 12.31
CA ILE A 160 7.55 -29.20 12.45
C ILE A 160 8.44 -27.96 12.28
N TYR A 161 8.12 -27.08 11.32
CA TYR A 161 8.89 -25.86 11.10
C TYR A 161 8.78 -24.90 12.29
N ARG A 162 7.59 -24.73 12.87
CA ARG A 162 7.40 -23.95 14.09
C ARG A 162 8.26 -24.52 15.21
N SER A 163 8.14 -25.82 15.49
CA SER A 163 8.89 -26.48 16.57
C SER A 163 10.41 -26.34 16.39
N ILE A 164 10.94 -26.47 15.17
CA ILE A 164 12.38 -26.35 14.95
C ILE A 164 12.88 -24.90 14.99
N SER A 165 12.02 -23.93 14.67
CA SER A 165 12.31 -22.50 14.74
C SER A 165 12.28 -21.95 16.17
N MET A 166 11.69 -22.67 17.14
CA MET A 166 11.61 -22.21 18.53
C MET A 166 12.99 -22.18 19.18
N SER A 167 13.30 -21.08 19.87
CA SER A 167 14.48 -20.92 20.72
C SER A 167 14.14 -21.16 22.19
N GLY A 168 15.12 -21.58 22.98
CA GLY A 168 14.98 -21.73 24.44
C GLY A 168 14.15 -22.93 24.91
N ILE A 169 13.98 -23.96 24.06
CA ILE A 169 13.34 -25.22 24.46
C ILE A 169 14.33 -26.16 25.15
N PRO A 170 13.89 -27.00 26.12
CA PRO A 170 14.72 -28.00 26.77
C PRO A 170 15.42 -28.95 25.78
N LYS A 171 16.59 -29.47 26.16
CA LYS A 171 17.39 -30.36 25.30
C LYS A 171 16.62 -31.61 24.86
N ASP A 172 15.82 -32.20 25.75
CA ASP A 172 15.05 -33.41 25.46
C ASP A 172 13.94 -33.14 24.44
N GLU A 173 13.18 -32.05 24.62
CA GLU A 173 12.17 -31.61 23.65
C GLU A 173 12.81 -31.28 22.29
N ARG A 174 13.98 -30.64 22.29
CA ARG A 174 14.72 -30.36 21.06
C ARG A 174 15.11 -31.65 20.33
N LEU A 175 15.56 -32.66 21.06
CA LEU A 175 15.92 -33.97 20.49
C LEU A 175 14.70 -34.63 19.84
N ASP A 176 13.54 -34.58 20.48
CA ASP A 176 12.29 -35.12 19.93
C ASP A 176 11.85 -34.41 18.65
N VAL A 177 11.98 -33.08 18.61
CA VAL A 177 11.72 -32.28 17.40
C VAL A 177 12.67 -32.68 16.27
N LEU A 178 13.97 -32.83 16.55
CA LEU A 178 14.97 -33.24 15.56
C LEU A 178 14.71 -34.66 15.05
N LEU A 179 14.29 -35.59 15.91
CA LEU A 179 13.92 -36.95 15.52
C LEU A 179 12.67 -36.99 14.64
N THR A 180 11.70 -36.11 14.92
CA THR A 180 10.48 -35.94 14.11
C THR A 180 10.81 -35.37 12.73
N LEU A 181 11.65 -34.32 12.68
CA LEU A 181 12.14 -33.78 11.42
C LEU A 181 12.88 -34.85 10.60
N ARG A 182 13.80 -35.58 11.24
CA ARG A 182 14.59 -36.64 10.59
C ARG A 182 13.70 -37.71 9.95
N ARG A 183 12.65 -38.16 10.65
CA ARG A 183 11.70 -39.13 10.09
C ARG A 183 10.99 -38.56 8.86
N THR A 184 10.52 -37.32 8.95
CA THR A 184 9.77 -36.65 7.87
C THR A 184 10.62 -36.47 6.60
N VAL A 185 11.86 -36.01 6.73
CA VAL A 185 12.73 -35.79 5.55
C VAL A 185 13.23 -37.10 4.93
N LYS A 186 13.35 -38.18 5.70
CA LYS A 186 13.77 -39.50 5.21
C LYS A 186 12.74 -40.18 4.29
N GLU A 187 11.50 -39.68 4.23
CA GLU A 187 10.51 -40.14 3.25
C GLU A 187 10.95 -39.90 1.79
N HIS A 188 11.91 -39.00 1.57
CA HIS A 188 12.44 -38.68 0.25
C HIS A 188 13.97 -38.68 0.25
N GLU A 189 14.58 -39.54 -0.57
CA GLU A 189 16.03 -39.58 -0.72
C GLU A 189 16.49 -38.61 -1.81
N CYS A 190 17.13 -37.52 -1.40
CA CYS A 190 17.82 -36.59 -2.30
C CYS A 190 18.93 -35.85 -1.57
N LYS A 191 19.77 -35.12 -2.33
CA LYS A 191 20.90 -34.35 -1.77
C LYS A 191 20.48 -33.38 -0.65
N LEU A 192 19.32 -32.72 -0.81
CA LEU A 192 18.80 -31.79 0.19
C LEU A 192 18.45 -32.50 1.52
N THR A 193 17.79 -33.66 1.46
CA THR A 193 17.40 -34.38 2.67
C THR A 193 18.60 -35.04 3.35
N GLN A 194 19.59 -35.50 2.59
CA GLN A 194 20.88 -35.96 3.12
C GLN A 194 21.58 -34.86 3.90
N GLU A 195 21.69 -33.65 3.35
CA GLU A 195 22.32 -32.50 4.02
C GLU A 195 21.56 -32.12 5.31
N ILE A 196 20.23 -32.13 5.29
CA ILE A 196 19.43 -31.88 6.49
C ILE A 196 19.73 -32.94 7.57
N VAL A 197 19.77 -34.22 7.21
CA VAL A 197 20.04 -35.32 8.16
C VAL A 197 21.45 -35.20 8.75
N GLU A 198 22.48 -34.91 7.94
CA GLU A 198 23.85 -34.70 8.42
C GLU A 198 23.94 -33.55 9.43
N LEU A 199 23.24 -32.44 9.19
CA LEU A 199 23.21 -31.32 10.12
C LEU A 199 22.44 -31.64 11.40
N ILE A 200 21.37 -32.43 11.33
CA ILE A 200 20.65 -32.93 12.50
C ILE A 200 21.57 -33.80 13.35
N ASP A 201 22.25 -34.77 12.75
CA ASP A 201 23.16 -35.68 13.46
C ASP A 201 24.31 -34.88 14.11
N ARG A 202 24.78 -33.82 13.44
CA ARG A 202 25.77 -32.89 14.01
C ARG A 202 25.22 -32.06 15.17
N GLU A 203 23.97 -31.59 15.12
CA GLU A 203 23.37 -30.87 16.25
C GLU A 203 23.25 -31.80 17.47
N VAL A 204 22.81 -33.04 17.25
CA VAL A 204 22.68 -34.06 18.31
C VAL A 204 24.03 -34.39 18.95
N ASP A 205 25.09 -34.59 18.16
CA ASP A 205 26.45 -34.85 18.69
C ASP A 205 27.01 -33.65 19.46
N LEU A 206 26.77 -32.41 19.02
CA LEU A 206 27.22 -31.23 19.76
C LEU A 206 26.43 -31.01 21.05
N MET A 207 25.13 -31.34 21.05
CA MET A 207 24.29 -31.27 22.25
C MET A 207 24.69 -32.31 23.30
N SER A 208 25.03 -33.53 22.88
CA SER A 208 25.49 -34.59 23.80
C SER A 208 26.84 -34.24 24.45
N ARG A 209 27.65 -33.43 23.78
CA ARG A 209 28.90 -32.84 24.31
C ARG A 209 28.70 -31.56 25.12
N GLU A 210 27.46 -31.21 25.43
CA GLU A 210 27.08 -30.04 26.24
C GLU A 210 27.59 -28.69 25.69
N VAL A 211 27.70 -28.56 24.36
CA VAL A 211 28.03 -27.28 23.73
C VAL A 211 26.95 -26.24 24.05
N LYS A 212 27.38 -25.02 24.40
CA LYS A 212 26.48 -23.90 24.71
C LYS A 212 25.58 -23.58 23.52
N GLU A 213 24.30 -23.30 23.80
CA GLU A 213 23.29 -23.04 22.76
C GLU A 213 23.62 -21.88 21.84
N CYS A 214 24.28 -20.82 22.35
CA CYS A 214 24.74 -19.69 21.55
C CYS A 214 25.66 -20.11 20.40
N ASN A 215 26.43 -21.18 20.57
CA ASN A 215 27.36 -21.68 19.56
C ASN A 215 26.66 -22.56 18.51
N LEU A 216 25.41 -22.97 18.77
CA LEU A 216 24.59 -23.79 17.87
C LEU A 216 23.67 -22.93 16.99
N GLU A 217 23.59 -21.62 17.21
CA GLU A 217 22.65 -20.72 16.51
C GLU A 217 22.80 -20.80 14.99
N GLY A 218 24.03 -20.75 14.47
CA GLY A 218 24.30 -20.86 13.04
C GLY A 218 23.88 -22.21 12.45
N LEU A 219 24.11 -23.30 13.18
CA LEU A 219 23.71 -24.66 12.78
C LEU A 219 22.18 -24.77 12.74
N ARG A 220 21.50 -24.31 13.79
CA ARG A 220 20.03 -24.28 13.89
C ARG A 220 19.40 -23.46 12.78
N LYS A 221 19.94 -22.26 12.48
CA LYS A 221 19.50 -21.42 11.35
C LYS A 221 19.67 -22.12 10.01
N ARG A 222 20.78 -22.85 9.80
CA ARG A 222 21.01 -23.62 8.57
C ARG A 222 20.00 -24.76 8.42
N ILE A 223 19.73 -25.52 9.47
CA ILE A 223 18.72 -26.60 9.46
C ILE A 223 17.34 -26.02 9.13
N CYS A 224 16.93 -24.93 9.80
CA CYS A 224 15.66 -24.25 9.50
C CYS A 224 15.57 -23.77 8.05
N THR A 225 16.67 -23.25 7.49
CA THR A 225 16.72 -22.73 6.12
C THR A 225 16.60 -23.86 5.09
N LEU A 226 17.33 -24.97 5.28
CA LEU A 226 17.23 -26.13 4.40
C LEU A 226 15.86 -26.80 4.50
N PHE A 227 15.29 -26.88 5.71
CA PHE A 227 13.94 -27.40 5.88
C PHE A 227 12.89 -26.48 5.24
N LEU A 228 13.06 -25.16 5.30
CA LEU A 228 12.23 -24.22 4.54
C LEU A 228 12.32 -24.47 3.02
N GLN A 229 13.51 -24.77 2.49
CA GLN A 229 13.69 -25.13 1.09
C GLN A 229 12.98 -26.45 0.76
N TYR A 230 13.05 -27.44 1.65
CA TYR A 230 12.31 -28.69 1.52
C TYR A 230 10.79 -28.42 1.45
N ILE A 231 10.25 -27.63 2.38
CA ILE A 231 8.82 -27.27 2.39
C ILE A 231 8.42 -26.51 1.12
N LYS A 232 9.26 -25.61 0.60
CA LYS A 232 8.97 -24.84 -0.63
C LYS A 232 9.07 -25.66 -1.92
N THR A 233 9.47 -26.92 -1.85
CA THR A 233 9.60 -27.78 -3.03
C THR A 233 8.26 -28.49 -3.31
N PRO A 234 7.60 -28.27 -4.46
CA PRO A 234 6.29 -28.86 -4.76
C PRO A 234 6.24 -30.40 -4.69
N LYS A 235 7.37 -31.06 -4.93
CA LYS A 235 7.50 -32.52 -4.80
C LYS A 235 7.21 -33.01 -3.37
N PHE A 236 7.54 -32.21 -2.36
CA PHE A 236 7.42 -32.56 -0.94
C PHE A 236 6.20 -31.91 -0.28
N ASN A 237 5.78 -30.74 -0.79
CA ASN A 237 4.56 -30.06 -0.39
C ASN A 237 3.75 -29.64 -1.64
N PRO A 238 2.78 -30.47 -2.08
CA PRO A 238 2.01 -30.20 -3.30
C PRO A 238 1.21 -28.90 -3.28
N GLU A 239 0.80 -28.40 -2.10
CA GLU A 239 0.03 -27.15 -2.00
C GLU A 239 0.86 -25.92 -2.42
N VAL A 240 2.18 -26.00 -2.35
CA VAL A 240 3.08 -24.91 -2.75
C VAL A 240 3.00 -24.61 -4.24
N ALA A 241 2.72 -25.60 -5.08
CA ALA A 241 2.62 -25.41 -6.54
C ALA A 241 1.60 -24.33 -6.94
N LYS A 242 0.52 -24.16 -6.14
CA LYS A 242 -0.54 -23.17 -6.41
C LYS A 242 -0.17 -21.76 -5.97
N ILE A 243 0.80 -21.64 -5.05
CA ILE A 243 1.17 -20.38 -4.42
C ILE A 243 2.44 -19.81 -5.05
N LEU A 244 3.32 -20.66 -5.60
CA LEU A 244 4.49 -20.21 -6.34
C LEU A 244 4.08 -19.38 -7.56
N LYS A 245 4.67 -18.19 -7.67
CA LYS A 245 4.45 -17.28 -8.80
C LYS A 245 5.07 -17.76 -10.11
N VAL A 246 6.02 -18.69 -10.04
CA VAL A 246 6.76 -19.20 -11.20
C VAL A 246 5.96 -20.35 -11.82
N PRO A 247 5.53 -20.23 -13.09
CA PRO A 247 4.86 -21.31 -13.78
C PRO A 247 5.75 -22.57 -13.83
N PRO A 248 5.18 -23.77 -13.72
CA PRO A 248 5.95 -25.01 -13.80
C PRO A 248 6.57 -25.25 -15.19
N ASP A 249 6.06 -24.61 -16.24
CA ASP A 249 6.62 -24.67 -17.59
C ASP A 249 7.46 -23.40 -17.89
N PRO A 250 8.79 -23.54 -18.10
CA PRO A 250 9.69 -22.44 -18.41
C PRO A 250 9.33 -21.67 -19.70
N LEU A 251 8.66 -22.31 -20.66
CA LEU A 251 8.32 -21.67 -21.94
C LEU A 251 7.28 -20.55 -21.78
N ASN A 252 6.45 -20.60 -20.74
CA ASN A 252 5.47 -19.57 -20.43
C ASN A 252 6.09 -18.31 -19.81
N LEU A 253 7.33 -18.38 -19.31
CA LEU A 253 8.05 -17.22 -18.79
C LEU A 253 8.46 -16.26 -19.92
N TYR A 254 8.90 -16.78 -21.06
CA TYR A 254 9.44 -15.97 -22.16
C TYR A 254 8.42 -15.03 -22.83
N LYS A 255 7.11 -15.32 -22.71
CA LYS A 255 6.07 -14.51 -23.37
C LYS A 255 5.72 -13.22 -22.64
N ASN A 256 6.00 -13.13 -21.34
CA ASN A 256 5.49 -12.06 -20.47
C ASN A 256 6.58 -11.34 -19.66
N VAL A 257 7.83 -11.41 -20.12
CA VAL A 257 8.99 -10.76 -19.49
C VAL A 257 9.46 -9.56 -20.28
N ASN A 258 9.80 -8.49 -19.56
CA ASN A 258 10.37 -7.27 -20.11
C ASN A 258 11.73 -7.01 -19.48
N PHE A 259 12.59 -6.30 -20.21
CA PHE A 259 13.93 -5.97 -19.76
C PHE A 259 13.94 -4.61 -19.04
N CYS A 260 14.51 -4.58 -17.83
CA CYS A 260 14.72 -3.34 -17.10
C CYS A 260 16.09 -2.73 -17.46
N HIS A 261 16.08 -1.50 -17.98
CA HIS A 261 17.30 -0.80 -18.39
C HIS A 261 18.19 -0.34 -17.23
N SER A 262 17.72 -0.38 -15.98
CA SER A 262 18.47 0.08 -14.81
C SER A 262 19.12 -1.03 -14.00
N CYS A 263 18.44 -2.18 -13.85
CA CYS A 263 19.00 -3.33 -13.13
C CYS A 263 19.39 -4.49 -14.04
N GLU A 264 19.21 -4.36 -15.35
CA GLU A 264 19.56 -5.34 -16.38
C GLU A 264 18.91 -6.72 -16.18
N ASN A 265 17.83 -6.79 -15.41
CA ASN A 265 17.08 -8.01 -15.17
C ASN A 265 15.86 -8.12 -16.10
N TYR A 266 15.57 -9.36 -16.50
CA TYR A 266 14.29 -9.72 -17.12
C TYR A 266 13.26 -9.96 -16.02
N LEU A 267 12.21 -9.14 -16.00
CA LEU A 267 11.16 -9.21 -15.00
C LEU A 267 9.79 -9.37 -15.67
N PRO A 268 8.80 -9.97 -15.00
CA PRO A 268 7.46 -10.08 -15.55
C PRO A 268 6.82 -8.70 -15.77
N SER A 269 5.87 -8.61 -16.69
CA SER A 269 5.25 -7.33 -17.09
C SER A 269 4.58 -6.56 -15.94
N ASN A 270 4.12 -7.23 -14.89
CA ASN A 270 3.53 -6.61 -13.70
C ASN A 270 4.54 -5.93 -12.76
N GLU A 271 5.85 -6.16 -12.95
CA GLU A 271 6.92 -5.50 -12.19
C GLU A 271 7.30 -4.13 -12.80
N PHE A 272 6.64 -3.73 -13.89
CA PHE A 272 6.85 -2.46 -14.54
C PHE A 272 5.63 -1.55 -14.40
N PRO A 273 5.85 -0.25 -14.18
CA PRO A 273 4.77 0.71 -14.35
C PRO A 273 4.33 0.68 -15.81
N VAL A 274 3.03 0.87 -16.03
CA VAL A 274 2.45 1.05 -17.36
C VAL A 274 2.25 2.55 -17.51
N PRO A 275 3.23 3.27 -18.06
CA PRO A 275 3.19 4.72 -18.10
C PRO A 275 2.03 5.17 -19.00
N ALA A 276 1.19 6.08 -18.51
CA ALA A 276 0.06 6.56 -19.31
C ALA A 276 0.48 7.45 -20.49
N ASN A 277 1.75 7.88 -20.54
CA ASN A 277 2.32 8.78 -21.53
C ASN A 277 3.36 8.13 -22.47
N SER A 278 3.84 6.91 -22.20
CA SER A 278 4.93 6.28 -22.95
C SER A 278 4.55 4.89 -23.46
N ARG A 279 5.01 4.56 -24.67
CA ARG A 279 4.85 3.22 -25.26
C ARG A 279 5.98 2.26 -24.92
N THR A 280 7.04 2.74 -24.25
CA THR A 280 8.22 1.94 -23.93
C THR A 280 8.21 1.51 -22.48
N ILE A 281 8.43 0.22 -22.26
CA ILE A 281 8.66 -0.34 -20.93
C ILE A 281 10.05 0.11 -20.48
N GLY A 282 10.09 0.95 -19.45
CA GLY A 282 11.30 1.60 -18.97
C GLY A 282 11.96 0.85 -17.82
N ARG A 283 11.96 1.48 -16.64
CA ARG A 283 12.53 0.94 -15.40
C ARG A 283 11.48 0.14 -14.63
N CYS A 284 11.88 -0.89 -13.89
CA CYS A 284 10.96 -1.63 -13.02
C CYS A 284 10.60 -0.83 -11.75
N HIS A 285 9.53 -1.23 -11.07
CA HIS A 285 9.05 -0.58 -9.83
C HIS A 285 10.13 -0.50 -8.75
N LEU A 286 10.98 -1.53 -8.62
CA LEU A 286 12.07 -1.54 -7.65
C LEU A 286 13.12 -0.45 -7.96
N CYS A 287 13.54 -0.34 -9.22
CA CYS A 287 14.49 0.70 -9.62
C CYS A 287 13.91 2.10 -9.45
N TYR A 288 12.63 2.31 -9.77
CA TYR A 288 11.96 3.59 -9.49
C TYR A 288 11.97 3.93 -8.00
N LYS A 289 11.67 2.94 -7.15
CA LYS A 289 11.68 3.15 -5.71
C LYS A 289 13.07 3.52 -5.19
N LEU A 290 14.11 2.79 -5.63
CA LEU A 290 15.49 3.06 -5.23
C LEU A 290 15.97 4.44 -5.72
N ASP A 291 15.61 4.83 -6.93
CA ASP A 291 15.93 6.15 -7.48
C ASP A 291 15.25 7.27 -6.68
N ASN A 292 13.99 7.09 -6.26
CA ASN A 292 13.31 8.01 -5.37
C ASN A 292 14.00 8.07 -3.99
N GLU A 293 14.30 6.94 -3.34
CA GLU A 293 15.01 6.92 -2.05
C GLU A 293 16.38 7.63 -2.14
N ALA A 294 17.05 7.55 -3.30
CA ALA A 294 18.35 8.18 -3.52
C ALA A 294 18.29 9.67 -3.87
N GLN A 295 17.29 10.11 -4.65
CA GLN A 295 17.25 11.46 -5.23
C GLN A 295 16.19 12.36 -4.60
N GLN A 296 14.91 12.09 -4.86
CA GLN A 296 13.80 13.02 -4.54
C GLN A 296 13.21 12.79 -3.15
N ARG A 297 13.27 11.55 -2.64
CA ARG A 297 12.73 11.09 -1.35
C ARG A 297 11.28 11.56 -1.16
N GLU A 298 10.48 11.47 -2.22
CA GLU A 298 9.07 11.82 -2.20
C GLU A 298 8.25 10.75 -1.46
N ALA A 299 7.28 11.19 -0.65
CA ALA A 299 6.34 10.30 0.02
C ALA A 299 5.07 10.10 -0.81
N TYR A 300 4.96 8.95 -1.48
CA TYR A 300 3.79 8.63 -2.33
C TYR A 300 2.56 8.14 -1.56
N LEU A 301 2.69 7.87 -0.27
CA LEU A 301 1.62 7.41 0.63
C LEU A 301 0.31 8.21 0.50
N LYS A 302 0.42 9.54 0.44
CA LYS A 302 -0.74 10.44 0.38
C LYS A 302 -1.49 10.28 -0.94
N TYR A 303 -0.75 10.23 -2.04
CA TYR A 303 -1.28 9.97 -3.38
C TYR A 303 -1.92 8.58 -3.46
N LYS A 304 -1.28 7.56 -2.88
CA LYS A 304 -1.83 6.20 -2.80
C LYS A 304 -3.19 6.16 -2.10
N LEU A 305 -3.33 6.85 -0.97
CA LEU A 305 -4.60 6.92 -0.24
C LEU A 305 -5.70 7.59 -1.07
N ILE A 306 -5.38 8.68 -1.78
CA ILE A 306 -6.34 9.36 -2.67
C ILE A 306 -6.77 8.42 -3.80
N LEU A 307 -5.84 7.68 -4.42
CA LEU A 307 -6.15 6.71 -5.48
C LEU A 307 -7.03 5.56 -4.98
N GLU A 308 -6.73 5.03 -3.80
CA GLU A 308 -7.51 3.95 -3.18
C GLU A 308 -8.93 4.42 -2.84
N ASN A 309 -9.09 5.62 -2.31
CA ASN A 309 -10.40 6.20 -2.04
C ASN A 309 -11.18 6.44 -3.32
N LEU A 310 -10.53 6.97 -4.36
CA LEU A 310 -11.12 7.16 -5.67
C LEU A 310 -11.60 5.83 -6.27
N ARG A 311 -10.77 4.78 -6.26
CA ARG A 311 -11.14 3.45 -6.78
C ARG A 311 -12.31 2.82 -6.03
N LYS A 312 -12.39 3.01 -4.70
CA LYS A 312 -13.52 2.56 -3.89
C LYS A 312 -14.81 3.30 -4.27
N ALA A 313 -14.74 4.63 -4.33
CA ALA A 313 -15.89 5.45 -4.71
C ALA A 313 -16.39 5.12 -6.12
N GLU A 314 -15.49 4.86 -7.07
CA GLU A 314 -15.85 4.46 -8.44
C GLU A 314 -16.46 3.05 -8.49
N ALA A 315 -16.00 2.11 -7.67
CA ALA A 315 -16.59 0.78 -7.59
C ALA A 315 -18.05 0.80 -7.10
N ASP A 316 -18.43 1.81 -6.28
CA ASP A 316 -19.79 1.95 -5.76
C ASP A 316 -20.81 2.34 -6.84
N TYR A 317 -20.39 2.96 -7.95
CA TYR A 317 -21.29 3.34 -9.06
C TYR A 317 -21.75 2.15 -9.91
N GLN A 318 -21.06 1.00 -9.84
CA GLN A 318 -21.39 -0.23 -10.58
C GLN A 318 -21.56 -0.04 -12.10
N ASP A 319 -20.94 0.98 -12.68
CA ASP A 319 -21.03 1.34 -14.10
C ASP A 319 -19.89 0.75 -14.95
N ASN A 320 -19.16 -0.22 -14.40
CA ASN A 320 -17.99 -0.85 -15.02
C ASN A 320 -16.91 0.16 -15.44
N ALA A 321 -16.70 1.24 -14.66
CA ALA A 321 -15.62 2.20 -14.92
C ALA A 321 -14.25 1.49 -14.97
N LYS A 322 -13.55 1.61 -16.10
CA LYS A 322 -12.25 0.92 -16.32
C LYS A 322 -11.07 1.87 -16.22
N ILE A 323 -11.29 3.14 -16.55
CA ILE A 323 -10.21 4.14 -16.64
C ILE A 323 -9.50 4.35 -15.30
N VAL A 324 -10.26 4.38 -14.19
CA VAL A 324 -9.70 4.58 -12.84
C VAL A 324 -8.71 3.47 -12.42
N PHE A 325 -8.89 2.26 -12.93
CA PHE A 325 -8.03 1.11 -12.62
C PHE A 325 -6.77 1.06 -13.50
N LEU A 326 -6.77 1.77 -14.63
CA LEU A 326 -5.58 1.94 -15.48
C LEU A 326 -4.60 2.98 -14.92
N VAL A 327 -5.10 4.00 -14.23
CA VAL A 327 -4.28 5.06 -13.62
C VAL A 327 -3.40 4.50 -12.51
N GLN A 328 -2.09 4.75 -12.60
CA GLN A 328 -1.11 4.34 -11.60
C GLN A 328 -0.77 5.45 -10.60
N HIS A 329 0.04 5.13 -9.58
CA HIS A 329 0.44 6.10 -8.55
C HIS A 329 1.18 7.31 -9.11
N GLN A 330 2.08 7.10 -10.09
CA GLN A 330 2.83 8.17 -10.75
C GLN A 330 1.92 9.09 -11.58
N ASP A 331 0.91 8.51 -12.23
CA ASP A 331 -0.08 9.26 -13.00
C ASP A 331 -0.89 10.19 -12.07
N LEU A 332 -1.33 9.67 -10.92
CA LEU A 332 -2.04 10.47 -9.93
C LEU A 332 -1.16 11.56 -9.32
N HIS A 333 0.12 11.25 -9.06
CA HIS A 333 1.10 12.23 -8.61
C HIS A 333 1.18 13.42 -9.58
N TYR A 334 1.38 13.14 -10.87
CA TYR A 334 1.40 14.16 -11.91
C TYR A 334 0.09 14.96 -11.98
N MET A 335 -1.06 14.29 -11.83
CA MET A 335 -2.34 15.00 -11.78
C MET A 335 -2.39 15.99 -10.63
N ILE A 336 -2.05 15.57 -9.41
CA ILE A 336 -2.15 16.41 -8.23
C ILE A 336 -1.17 17.58 -8.31
N GLU A 337 0.09 17.33 -8.66
CA GLU A 337 1.12 18.37 -8.65
C GLU A 337 1.05 19.28 -9.89
N ASN A 338 1.08 18.70 -11.09
CA ASN A 338 1.24 19.47 -12.31
C ASN A 338 -0.07 20.02 -12.88
N ILE A 339 -1.20 19.32 -12.66
CA ILE A 339 -2.51 19.75 -13.18
C ILE A 339 -3.29 20.52 -12.12
N TRP A 340 -3.35 20.01 -10.90
CA TRP A 340 -4.13 20.61 -9.82
C TRP A 340 -3.35 21.58 -8.93
N GLY A 341 -2.02 21.48 -8.86
CA GLY A 341 -1.17 22.37 -8.06
C GLY A 341 -1.21 22.08 -6.57
N CYS A 342 -1.49 20.83 -6.17
CA CYS A 342 -1.63 20.39 -4.78
C CYS A 342 -2.71 21.15 -3.99
N GLN A 343 -3.71 21.69 -4.67
CA GLN A 343 -4.76 22.51 -4.07
C GLN A 343 -6.15 22.12 -4.57
N SER A 344 -7.14 22.18 -3.66
CA SER A 344 -8.55 22.10 -4.04
C SER A 344 -8.92 23.18 -5.06
N ALA A 345 -9.86 22.86 -5.94
CA ALA A 345 -10.28 23.78 -6.98
C ALA A 345 -11.05 24.99 -6.45
N LEU A 346 -11.77 24.85 -5.33
CA LEU A 346 -12.69 25.86 -4.79
C LEU A 346 -12.04 26.69 -3.67
N SER A 347 -11.67 26.07 -2.54
CA SER A 347 -11.09 26.76 -1.39
C SER A 347 -9.57 27.00 -1.47
N ALA A 348 -8.89 26.44 -2.48
CA ALA A 348 -7.43 26.40 -2.57
C ALA A 348 -6.73 25.74 -1.35
N CYS A 349 -7.47 24.94 -0.56
CA CYS A 349 -6.92 24.10 0.51
C CYS A 349 -5.81 23.17 -0.02
N SER A 350 -4.66 23.12 0.66
CA SER A 350 -3.49 22.30 0.33
C SER A 350 -3.29 21.06 1.21
N ASP A 351 -4.22 20.81 2.14
CA ASP A 351 -4.17 19.64 3.03
C ASP A 351 -4.56 18.37 2.26
N LEU A 352 -3.57 17.68 1.67
CA LEU A 352 -3.76 16.46 0.89
C LEU A 352 -4.58 15.36 1.60
N TYR A 353 -4.67 15.36 2.94
CA TYR A 353 -5.47 14.36 3.68
C TYR A 353 -6.98 14.62 3.61
N ASP A 354 -7.36 15.87 3.33
CA ASP A 354 -8.75 16.29 3.19
C ASP A 354 -9.17 16.37 1.72
N LEU A 355 -8.23 16.24 0.79
CA LEU A 355 -8.51 16.33 -0.63
C LEU A 355 -8.89 14.99 -1.24
N VAL A 356 -9.87 15.03 -2.14
CA VAL A 356 -10.41 13.89 -2.87
C VAL A 356 -10.61 14.25 -4.34
N MET A 357 -10.51 13.26 -5.21
CA MET A 357 -10.88 13.39 -6.62
C MET A 357 -12.26 12.79 -6.83
N VAL A 358 -13.14 13.53 -7.48
CA VAL A 358 -14.48 13.07 -7.85
C VAL A 358 -14.77 13.36 -9.33
N ARG A 359 -15.79 12.70 -9.89
CA ARG A 359 -16.29 12.97 -11.24
C ARG A 359 -16.69 14.44 -11.34
N TRP A 360 -16.22 15.12 -12.39
CA TRP A 360 -16.66 16.48 -12.69
C TRP A 360 -18.10 16.47 -13.23
N ASP A 361 -18.38 15.60 -14.20
CA ASP A 361 -19.71 15.28 -14.68
C ASP A 361 -20.09 13.87 -14.26
N LYS A 362 -21.17 13.75 -13.49
CA LYS A 362 -21.67 12.47 -12.94
C LYS A 362 -22.17 11.51 -13.99
N GLN A 363 -22.60 12.02 -15.16
CA GLN A 363 -23.17 11.20 -16.22
C GLN A 363 -22.11 10.36 -16.94
N HIS A 364 -20.84 10.74 -16.81
CA HIS A 364 -19.73 10.08 -17.46
C HIS A 364 -18.86 9.39 -16.40
N GLU A 365 -18.22 8.28 -16.78
CA GLU A 365 -17.25 7.61 -15.92
C GLU A 365 -16.12 8.55 -15.51
N TRP A 366 -15.47 8.25 -14.38
CA TRP A 366 -14.30 9.00 -13.98
C TRP A 366 -13.16 8.81 -14.99
N SER A 367 -12.53 9.91 -15.36
CA SER A 367 -11.31 9.93 -16.15
C SER A 367 -10.47 11.14 -15.80
N PRO A 368 -9.16 11.16 -16.11
CA PRO A 368 -8.32 12.33 -15.84
C PRO A 368 -8.85 13.66 -16.41
N TRP A 369 -9.65 13.59 -17.49
CA TRP A 369 -10.33 14.73 -18.13
C TRP A 369 -11.82 14.88 -17.76
N ASN A 370 -12.33 14.08 -16.84
CA ASN A 370 -13.64 14.22 -16.17
C ASN A 370 -13.46 14.17 -14.64
N THR A 371 -12.47 14.90 -14.12
CA THR A 371 -12.16 14.90 -12.68
C THR A 371 -12.20 16.31 -12.11
N ILE A 372 -12.60 16.46 -10.85
CA ILE A 372 -12.32 17.64 -10.05
C ILE A 372 -11.66 17.26 -8.72
N PHE A 373 -10.69 18.06 -8.29
CA PHE A 373 -9.97 17.88 -7.04
C PHE A 373 -10.48 18.87 -5.99
N LEU A 374 -11.07 18.37 -4.91
CA LEU A 374 -11.86 19.13 -3.93
C LEU A 374 -11.55 18.64 -2.51
N THR A 375 -11.93 19.43 -1.49
CA THR A 375 -12.02 18.88 -0.12
C THR A 375 -13.18 17.89 -0.03
N LYS A 376 -13.22 17.04 1.00
CA LYS A 376 -14.33 16.09 1.21
C LYS A 376 -15.69 16.79 1.26
N GLU A 377 -15.76 17.93 1.95
CA GLU A 377 -17.01 18.70 2.07
C GLU A 377 -17.42 19.34 0.75
N GLU A 378 -16.45 19.89 0.02
CA GLU A 378 -16.67 20.45 -1.31
C GLU A 378 -17.12 19.36 -2.28
N ALA A 379 -16.55 18.17 -2.19
CA ALA A 379 -16.94 17.01 -2.99
C ALA A 379 -18.37 16.56 -2.68
N ASP A 380 -18.75 16.48 -1.40
CA ASP A 380 -20.13 16.15 -1.00
C ASP A 380 -21.14 17.19 -1.49
N ALA A 381 -20.76 18.48 -1.45
CA ALA A 381 -21.58 19.55 -2.01
C ALA A 381 -21.68 19.43 -3.54
N HIS A 382 -20.56 19.20 -4.22
CA HIS A 382 -20.50 19.01 -5.67
C HIS A 382 -21.36 17.82 -6.12
N LEU A 383 -21.30 16.71 -5.39
CA LEU A 383 -22.07 15.51 -5.64
C LEU A 383 -23.57 15.68 -5.35
N LYS A 384 -24.03 16.79 -4.76
CA LYS A 384 -25.47 17.12 -4.63
C LYS A 384 -25.99 18.00 -5.77
N LEU A 385 -25.10 18.58 -6.60
CA LEU A 385 -25.49 19.47 -7.69
C LEU A 385 -26.13 18.70 -8.85
N CYS A 386 -27.23 19.22 -9.39
CA CYS A 386 -27.92 18.64 -10.56
C CYS A 386 -27.42 19.22 -11.89
N ASN A 387 -27.12 20.52 -11.94
CA ASN A 387 -26.64 21.19 -13.14
C ASN A 387 -25.36 22.00 -12.84
N LEU A 388 -24.26 21.66 -13.51
CA LEU A 388 -22.96 22.31 -13.35
C LEU A 388 -22.94 23.74 -13.91
N GLN A 389 -23.70 24.01 -14.97
CA GLN A 389 -23.73 25.32 -15.64
C GLN A 389 -24.47 26.38 -14.82
N GLU A 390 -25.43 25.95 -14.00
CA GLU A 390 -26.15 26.82 -13.07
C GLU A 390 -25.40 26.98 -11.75
N ALA A 391 -24.72 25.93 -11.29
CA ALA A 391 -24.02 25.93 -10.00
C ALA A 391 -22.66 26.64 -10.02
N TYR A 392 -21.93 26.60 -11.14
CA TYR A 392 -20.60 27.21 -11.25
C TYR A 392 -20.56 28.36 -12.25
N GLN A 393 -19.78 29.39 -11.91
CA GLN A 393 -19.53 30.51 -12.83
C GLN A 393 -18.78 30.05 -14.09
N ALA A 394 -19.11 30.64 -15.24
CA ALA A 394 -18.53 30.28 -16.53
C ALA A 394 -16.99 30.37 -16.57
N THR A 395 -16.39 31.34 -15.86
CA THR A 395 -14.94 31.51 -15.73
C THR A 395 -14.30 30.31 -15.01
N PHE A 396 -14.94 29.79 -13.97
CA PHE A 396 -14.50 28.61 -13.24
C PHE A 396 -14.58 27.36 -14.13
N ILE A 397 -15.71 27.16 -14.81
CA ILE A 397 -15.88 26.04 -15.75
C ILE A 397 -14.79 26.07 -16.84
N HIS A 398 -14.47 27.25 -17.36
CA HIS A 398 -13.39 27.41 -18.35
C HIS A 398 -12.02 26.99 -17.80
N ARG A 399 -11.70 27.38 -16.55
CA ARG A 399 -10.46 26.96 -15.87
C ARG A 399 -10.39 25.44 -15.70
N ILE A 400 -11.49 24.81 -15.31
CA ILE A 400 -11.58 23.34 -15.16
C ILE A 400 -11.39 22.66 -16.52
N LYS A 401 -12.09 23.12 -17.57
CA LYS A 401 -11.91 22.61 -18.94
C LYS A 401 -10.46 22.71 -19.41
N HIS A 402 -9.76 23.80 -19.11
CA HIS A 402 -8.34 23.94 -19.44
C HIS A 402 -7.48 22.88 -18.74
N LYS A 403 -7.74 22.60 -17.45
CA LYS A 403 -7.07 21.50 -16.72
C LYS A 403 -7.39 20.14 -17.35
N HIS A 404 -8.64 19.89 -17.74
CA HIS A 404 -9.04 18.65 -18.44
C HIS A 404 -8.36 18.47 -19.79
N ILE A 405 -8.20 19.54 -20.57
CA ILE A 405 -7.46 19.49 -21.85
C ILE A 405 -6.00 19.10 -21.60
N ARG A 406 -5.36 19.71 -20.59
CA ARG A 406 -3.99 19.34 -20.20
C ARG A 406 -3.89 17.87 -19.77
N ALA A 407 -4.85 17.39 -18.98
CA ALA A 407 -4.95 15.98 -18.59
C ALA A 407 -5.09 15.07 -19.82
N LYS A 408 -6.01 15.39 -20.73
CA LYS A 408 -6.26 14.61 -21.95
C LYS A 408 -5.02 14.48 -22.83
N ASN A 409 -4.21 15.53 -22.91
CA ASN A 409 -2.96 15.50 -23.67
C ASN A 409 -1.91 14.59 -23.03
N TYR A 410 -1.78 14.61 -21.70
CA TYR A 410 -0.83 13.75 -20.99
C TYR A 410 -1.27 12.28 -20.99
N PHE A 411 -2.57 12.03 -20.80
CA PHE A 411 -3.17 10.70 -20.68
C PHE A 411 -3.73 10.15 -22.01
N ALA A 412 -3.20 10.62 -23.14
CA ALA A 412 -3.75 10.32 -24.47
C ALA A 412 -3.80 8.82 -24.81
N GLN A 413 -3.01 7.97 -24.14
CA GLN A 413 -2.98 6.53 -24.38
C GLN A 413 -4.06 5.75 -23.61
N ILE A 414 -4.58 6.30 -22.51
CA ILE A 414 -5.56 5.62 -21.65
C ILE A 414 -6.83 5.20 -22.42
N PRO A 415 -7.44 6.03 -23.27
CA PRO A 415 -8.62 5.61 -24.04
C PRO A 415 -8.36 4.41 -24.95
N ALA A 416 -7.18 4.35 -25.58
CA ALA A 416 -6.81 3.22 -26.43
C ALA A 416 -6.69 1.95 -25.59
N MET A 417 -6.03 2.02 -24.42
CA MET A 417 -5.90 0.90 -23.49
C MET A 417 -7.25 0.41 -22.95
N ALA A 418 -8.14 1.33 -22.57
CA ALA A 418 -9.49 1.00 -22.09
C ALA A 418 -10.29 0.21 -23.15
N SER A 419 -10.20 0.63 -24.42
CA SER A 419 -10.90 -0.06 -25.52
C SER A 419 -10.42 -1.51 -25.76
N PHE A 420 -9.17 -1.84 -25.40
CA PHE A 420 -8.69 -3.22 -25.45
C PHE A 420 -9.28 -4.08 -24.34
N LEU A 421 -9.53 -3.51 -23.15
CA LEU A 421 -10.18 -4.21 -22.05
C LEU A 421 -11.66 -4.52 -22.36
N ASP A 422 -12.35 -3.62 -23.07
CA ASP A 422 -13.74 -3.89 -23.52
C ASP A 422 -13.82 -5.04 -24.54
N ARG A 423 -12.80 -5.15 -25.41
CA ARG A 423 -12.74 -6.24 -26.39
C ARG A 423 -12.44 -7.60 -25.75
N SER A 424 -11.58 -7.65 -24.75
CA SER A 424 -11.27 -8.89 -24.04
C SER A 424 -12.45 -9.42 -23.23
N ASP A 425 -13.21 -8.53 -22.57
CA ASP A 425 -14.38 -8.93 -21.79
C ASP A 425 -15.51 -9.46 -22.68
N ASN A 426 -15.71 -8.86 -23.86
CA ASN A 426 -16.68 -9.34 -24.83
C ASN A 426 -16.30 -10.70 -25.43
N GLN A 427 -15.01 -11.01 -25.56
CA GLN A 427 -14.54 -12.34 -25.99
C GLN A 427 -14.60 -13.39 -24.86
N ALA A 428 -14.42 -12.97 -23.60
CA ALA A 428 -14.54 -13.85 -22.44
C ALA A 428 -16.01 -14.20 -22.10
N ASN A 429 -16.95 -13.30 -22.35
CA ASN A 429 -18.38 -13.52 -22.14
C ASN A 429 -19.08 -14.24 -23.32
N ALA A 430 -18.38 -14.43 -24.44
CA ALA A 430 -18.90 -15.12 -25.64
C ALA A 430 -18.48 -16.60 -25.73
N ASN A 431 -17.69 -17.08 -24.76
CA ASN A 431 -17.33 -18.49 -24.55
C ASN A 431 -17.91 -18.97 -23.22
#